data_AF-A0A9P6BT40-F1
#
_entry.id   AF-A0A9P6BT40-F1
#
_cell.length_a   1.000
_cell.length_b   1.000
_cell.length_c   1.000
_cell.angle_alpha   90.00
_cell.angle_beta   90.00
_cell.angle_gamma   90.00
#
_symmetry.space_group_name_H-M   'P 1'
#
loop_
_entity.id
_entity.type
_entity.pdbx_description
1 polymer ?
#
loop_
_entity_poly.entity_id
_entity_poly.type
_entity_poly.pdbx_seq_one_letter_code
_entity_poly.pdbx_strand_id
1 'polypeptide(L)'
;MAHRFYSSGRAQGKIRDFKVYARTILDRLKTLNLIVTIPDWKVLHNDEYCFDIVLSVKEKLERHTEVLELEPQDAVTKSCEIMMTLLGDIHSVDVCLVAESDKTCSNVGLWAHRAILSRYKGFENAIQTACKRLSSTSEDMAKLTIGDGDSSSSTTVQGDDILGPLLIPVERFTLATLCVLLRYVYTGQINLSAETNKHAISMTESTLTLEGITSRCKESVRWHPLGTDSPWKFKDVTWGELLVASDYYGVLDLKTLCESEVISSMNQSSVVETLFTIGCKFDKIKECALNHIVGNMATLFPEGKDPFSLYKDHPMCHDLLVESIRRKVKGN
;
A
#
# COMPACT_ATOMS: atom_id res chain seq x y z
N MET A 1 9.29 -28.70 -23.27
CA MET A 1 9.24 -27.42 -22.51
C MET A 1 7.98 -27.42 -21.69
N ALA A 2 8.06 -27.58 -20.37
CA ALA A 2 6.90 -27.70 -19.50
C ALA A 2 6.74 -26.41 -18.68
N HIS A 3 5.64 -25.69 -18.90
CA HIS A 3 5.22 -24.60 -18.02
C HIS A 3 4.71 -25.19 -16.71
N ARG A 4 5.35 -24.85 -15.59
CA ARG A 4 4.85 -25.16 -14.25
C ARG A 4 3.88 -24.03 -13.85
N PHE A 5 2.63 -24.37 -13.60
CA PHE A 5 1.69 -23.49 -12.92
C PHE A 5 1.67 -23.88 -11.44
N TYR A 6 1.95 -22.91 -10.57
CA TYR A 6 1.74 -23.02 -9.13
C TYR A 6 0.65 -22.02 -8.77
N SER A 7 -0.45 -22.48 -8.17
CA SER A 7 -1.35 -21.59 -7.42
C SER A 7 -1.39 -22.08 -5.97
N SER A 8 -0.84 -21.30 -5.05
CA SER A 8 -1.03 -21.48 -3.62
C SER A 8 -1.88 -20.30 -3.12
N GLY A 9 -3.06 -20.59 -2.58
CA GLY A 9 -3.91 -19.60 -1.93
C GLY A 9 -4.04 -19.93 -0.46
N ARG A 10 -3.71 -18.97 0.41
CA ARG A 10 -3.95 -19.07 1.86
C ARG A 10 -5.23 -18.30 2.17
N ALA A 11 -6.28 -19.02 2.57
CA ALA A 11 -7.53 -18.40 3.00
C ALA A 11 -7.56 -18.34 4.54
N GLN A 12 -7.73 -17.14 5.10
CA GLN A 12 -8.12 -16.93 6.50
C GLN A 12 -9.39 -16.09 6.50
N GLY A 13 -10.47 -16.58 7.10
CA GLY A 13 -11.76 -15.89 7.14
C GLY A 13 -12.81 -16.63 7.96
N LYS A 14 -13.79 -15.88 8.47
CA LYS A 14 -14.91 -16.44 9.23
C LYS A 14 -15.76 -17.37 8.36
N ILE A 15 -16.37 -18.37 8.99
CA ILE A 15 -17.11 -19.53 8.41
C ILE A 15 -18.04 -19.20 7.22
N ARG A 16 -18.60 -17.99 7.13
CA ARG A 16 -19.52 -17.60 6.05
C ARG A 16 -18.82 -17.23 4.73
N ASP A 17 -17.70 -16.52 4.78
CA ASP A 17 -16.99 -16.05 3.57
C ASP A 17 -16.23 -17.20 2.90
N PHE A 18 -15.78 -18.16 3.72
CA PHE A 18 -15.14 -19.38 3.27
C PHE A 18 -16.08 -20.29 2.46
N LYS A 19 -17.38 -20.35 2.79
CA LYS A 19 -18.36 -21.18 2.06
C LYS A 19 -18.54 -20.76 0.60
N VAL A 20 -18.34 -19.48 0.28
CA VAL A 20 -18.48 -18.95 -1.08
C VAL A 20 -17.23 -19.26 -1.91
N TYR A 21 -16.04 -18.98 -1.39
CA TYR A 21 -14.77 -19.25 -2.09
C TYR A 21 -14.51 -20.76 -2.25
N ALA A 22 -14.77 -21.56 -1.20
CA ALA A 22 -14.66 -23.00 -1.26
C ALA A 22 -15.70 -23.60 -2.22
N ARG A 23 -16.93 -23.06 -2.31
CA ARG A 23 -17.93 -23.51 -3.30
C ARG A 23 -17.45 -23.28 -4.73
N THR A 24 -16.87 -22.13 -5.06
CA THR A 24 -16.41 -21.84 -6.42
C THR A 24 -15.28 -22.78 -6.86
N ILE A 25 -14.35 -23.11 -5.96
CA ILE A 25 -13.29 -24.09 -6.22
C ILE A 25 -13.87 -25.51 -6.27
N LEU A 26 -14.74 -25.88 -5.32
CA LEU A 26 -15.34 -27.22 -5.26
C LEU A 26 -16.29 -27.49 -6.44
N ASP A 27 -17.04 -26.50 -6.94
CA ASP A 27 -17.89 -26.66 -8.12
C ASP A 27 -17.06 -26.84 -9.40
N ARG A 28 -15.87 -26.23 -9.47
CA ARG A 28 -14.88 -26.51 -10.53
C ARG A 28 -14.15 -27.85 -10.37
N LEU A 29 -14.15 -28.45 -9.18
CA LEU A 29 -13.60 -29.79 -8.93
C LEU A 29 -14.66 -30.89 -9.08
N LYS A 30 -15.95 -30.58 -8.88
CA LYS A 30 -17.07 -31.50 -9.13
C LYS A 30 -17.18 -31.90 -10.60
N THR A 31 -16.84 -31.02 -11.54
CA THR A 31 -16.74 -31.37 -12.97
C THR A 31 -15.65 -32.42 -13.25
N LEU A 32 -14.76 -32.70 -12.29
CA LEU A 32 -13.70 -33.72 -12.36
C LEU A 32 -14.03 -35.00 -11.56
N ASN A 33 -15.25 -35.15 -11.02
CA ASN A 33 -15.67 -36.31 -10.20
C ASN A 33 -14.75 -36.65 -9.00
N LEU A 34 -13.97 -35.69 -8.51
CA LEU A 34 -13.07 -35.88 -7.37
C LEU A 34 -13.79 -35.50 -6.06
N ILE A 35 -14.26 -36.51 -5.32
CA ILE A 35 -14.73 -36.32 -3.94
C ILE A 35 -13.53 -36.54 -3.02
N VAL A 36 -12.94 -35.45 -2.53
CA VAL A 36 -11.88 -35.49 -1.51
C VAL A 36 -12.51 -35.16 -0.17
N THR A 37 -12.47 -36.11 0.77
CA THR A 37 -12.93 -35.90 2.15
C THR A 37 -11.70 -35.71 3.03
N ILE A 38 -11.54 -34.53 3.63
CA ILE A 38 -10.44 -34.22 4.55
C ILE A 38 -11.03 -34.11 5.95
N PRO A 39 -10.53 -34.86 6.95
CA PRO A 39 -11.00 -34.74 8.33
C PRO A 39 -10.73 -33.34 8.90
N ASP A 40 -11.71 -32.74 9.56
CA ASP A 40 -11.66 -31.36 10.09
C ASP A 40 -10.42 -31.10 10.97
N TRP A 41 -10.04 -32.06 11.81
CA TRP A 41 -8.88 -31.96 12.71
C TRP A 41 -7.53 -31.85 11.98
N LYS A 42 -7.45 -32.21 10.70
CA LYS A 42 -6.22 -32.06 9.89
C LYS A 42 -6.04 -30.67 9.32
N VAL A 43 -7.09 -29.86 9.31
CA VAL A 43 -7.14 -28.57 8.64
C VAL A 43 -7.51 -27.44 9.59
N LEU A 44 -7.82 -27.74 10.86
CA LEU A 44 -8.10 -26.76 11.90
C LEU A 44 -6.83 -26.40 12.68
N HIS A 45 -6.51 -25.11 12.74
CA HIS A 45 -5.49 -24.53 13.60
C HIS A 45 -6.09 -23.31 14.31
N ASN A 46 -6.16 -23.34 15.65
CA ASN A 46 -6.82 -22.30 16.47
C ASN A 46 -8.28 -22.03 16.06
N ASP A 47 -9.08 -23.08 15.84
CA ASP A 47 -10.48 -22.99 15.38
C ASP A 47 -10.68 -22.35 13.98
N GLU A 48 -9.59 -22.11 13.23
CA GLU A 48 -9.61 -21.62 11.87
C GLU A 48 -9.12 -22.69 10.88
N TYR A 49 -9.76 -22.78 9.71
CA TYR A 49 -9.30 -23.67 8.65
C TYR A 49 -8.02 -23.11 7.99
N CYS A 50 -6.92 -23.84 8.07
CA CYS A 50 -5.64 -23.47 7.47
C CYS A 50 -5.10 -24.67 6.67
N PHE A 51 -5.19 -24.59 5.34
CA PHE A 51 -4.63 -25.61 4.44
C PHE A 51 -4.26 -24.98 3.09
N ASP A 52 -3.30 -25.62 2.41
CA ASP A 52 -2.91 -25.29 1.05
C ASP A 52 -3.53 -26.30 0.07
N ILE A 53 -4.23 -25.81 -0.96
CA ILE A 53 -4.66 -26.65 -2.08
C ILE A 53 -3.53 -26.65 -3.11
N VAL A 54 -2.87 -27.79 -3.29
CA VAL A 54 -1.90 -27.99 -4.37
C VAL A 54 -2.53 -28.86 -5.46
N LEU A 55 -2.81 -28.26 -6.62
CA LEU A 55 -3.26 -28.98 -7.80
C LEU A 55 -2.05 -29.38 -8.63
N SER A 56 -1.88 -30.68 -8.89
CA SER A 56 -0.79 -31.22 -9.72
C SER A 56 -1.36 -32.11 -10.81
N VAL A 57 -0.82 -31.96 -12.03
CA VAL A 57 -1.19 -32.76 -13.21
C VAL A 57 -0.35 -34.03 -13.35
N LYS A 58 0.56 -34.29 -12.39
CA LYS A 58 1.41 -35.50 -12.42
C LYS A 58 0.67 -36.68 -11.78
N GLU A 59 0.42 -37.71 -12.60
CA GLU A 59 -0.34 -38.92 -12.26
C GLU A 59 0.27 -39.74 -11.10
N LYS A 60 1.57 -39.58 -10.84
CA LYS A 60 2.27 -40.10 -9.66
C LYS A 60 3.06 -38.98 -9.00
N LEU A 61 2.47 -38.38 -7.97
CA LEU A 61 3.24 -37.61 -7.00
C LEU A 61 3.77 -38.63 -5.98
N GLU A 62 5.04 -39.05 -6.13
CA GLU A 62 5.74 -39.73 -5.05
C GLU A 62 5.75 -38.79 -3.86
N ARG A 63 4.85 -39.05 -2.89
CA ARG A 63 4.76 -38.28 -1.65
C ARG A 63 5.96 -38.66 -0.80
N HIS A 64 7.11 -38.07 -1.10
CA HIS A 64 8.14 -37.89 -0.09
C HIS A 64 7.57 -36.93 0.95
N THR A 65 6.91 -37.48 1.96
CA THR A 65 6.58 -36.75 3.19
C THR A 65 7.85 -36.65 4.02
N GLU A 66 8.91 -36.07 3.46
CA GLU A 66 9.87 -35.37 4.30
C GLU A 66 9.13 -34.10 4.72
N VAL A 67 8.67 -34.10 5.96
CA VAL A 67 8.38 -32.86 6.67
C VAL A 67 9.73 -32.16 6.76
N LEU A 68 10.08 -31.42 5.71
CA LEU A 68 11.13 -30.43 5.80
C LEU A 68 10.62 -29.44 6.84
N GLU A 69 11.12 -29.60 8.07
CA GLU A 69 11.13 -28.54 9.06
C GLU A 69 11.89 -27.38 8.41
N LEU A 70 11.16 -26.56 7.65
CA LEU A 70 11.67 -25.32 7.13
C LEU A 70 12.01 -24.48 8.36
N GLU A 71 13.30 -24.22 8.53
CA GLU A 71 13.79 -23.27 9.49
C GLU A 71 12.93 -22.00 9.39
N PRO A 72 12.48 -21.39 10.50
CA PRO A 72 11.52 -20.28 10.50
C PRO A 72 11.90 -19.13 9.55
N GLN A 73 13.20 -18.94 9.27
CA GLN A 73 13.71 -17.94 8.34
C GLN A 73 13.37 -18.23 6.86
N ASP A 74 13.37 -19.49 6.44
CA ASP A 74 13.09 -19.87 5.06
C ASP A 74 11.59 -19.72 4.73
N ALA A 75 10.72 -20.01 5.71
CA ALA A 75 9.29 -19.85 5.58
C ALA A 75 8.89 -18.38 5.38
N VAL A 76 9.51 -17.45 6.12
CA VAL A 76 9.31 -16.01 5.97
C VAL A 76 9.72 -15.57 4.57
N THR A 77 10.89 -16.01 4.09
CA THR A 77 11.41 -15.64 2.77
C THR A 77 10.46 -16.07 1.64
N LYS A 78 9.96 -17.31 1.67
CA LYS A 78 9.02 -17.80 0.66
C LYS A 78 7.68 -17.05 0.68
N SER A 79 7.17 -16.71 1.86
CA SER A 79 5.93 -15.93 1.97
C SER A 79 6.10 -14.52 1.38
N CYS A 80 7.24 -13.88 1.61
CA CYS A 80 7.57 -12.58 1.02
C CYS A 80 7.65 -12.66 -0.51
N GLU A 81 8.28 -13.69 -1.08
CA GLU A 81 8.37 -13.88 -2.53
C GLU A 81 6.99 -14.04 -3.19
N ILE A 82 6.08 -14.78 -2.55
CA ILE A 82 4.70 -14.95 -3.03
C ILE A 82 3.98 -13.60 -3.01
N MET A 83 4.08 -12.85 -1.90
CA MET A 83 3.42 -11.54 -1.78
C MET A 83 3.99 -10.53 -2.77
N MET A 84 5.29 -10.56 -3.06
CA MET A 84 5.90 -9.76 -4.12
C MET A 84 5.39 -10.14 -5.51
N THR A 85 5.17 -11.44 -5.76
CA THR A 85 4.60 -11.91 -7.03
C THR A 85 3.17 -11.40 -7.21
N LEU A 86 2.36 -11.45 -6.15
CA LEU A 86 1.00 -10.90 -6.14
C LEU A 86 1.00 -9.39 -6.39
N LEU A 87 1.90 -8.65 -5.74
CA LEU A 87 2.03 -7.20 -5.91
C LEU A 87 2.34 -6.81 -7.36
N GLY A 88 3.04 -7.67 -8.11
CA GLY A 88 3.36 -7.51 -9.53
C GLY A 88 2.29 -8.02 -10.51
N ASP A 89 1.29 -8.77 -10.06
CA ASP A 89 0.31 -9.41 -10.94
C ASP A 89 -0.94 -8.55 -11.15
N ILE A 90 -1.01 -7.90 -12.32
CA ILE A 90 -2.12 -7.03 -12.73
C ILE A 90 -3.48 -7.74 -12.82
N HIS A 91 -3.52 -9.08 -12.88
CA HIS A 91 -4.77 -9.83 -12.96
C HIS A 91 -5.35 -10.20 -11.60
N SER A 92 -4.58 -10.05 -10.53
CA SER A 92 -4.97 -10.39 -9.16
C SER A 92 -5.46 -9.18 -8.34
N VAL A 93 -5.06 -7.98 -8.75
CA VAL A 93 -5.33 -6.70 -8.10
C VAL A 93 -6.73 -6.15 -8.43
N ASP A 94 -7.33 -5.43 -7.47
CA ASP A 94 -8.72 -4.95 -7.55
C ASP A 94 -8.91 -3.48 -7.14
N VAL A 95 -7.82 -2.80 -6.78
CA VAL A 95 -7.77 -1.36 -6.49
C VAL A 95 -6.53 -0.72 -7.10
N CYS A 96 -6.66 0.51 -7.57
CA CYS A 96 -5.61 1.29 -8.19
C CYS A 96 -5.45 2.64 -7.47
N LEU A 97 -4.27 2.91 -6.91
CA LEU A 97 -3.90 4.18 -6.31
C LEU A 97 -3.34 5.10 -7.40
N VAL A 98 -4.05 6.17 -7.75
CA VAL A 98 -3.69 7.06 -8.87
C VAL A 98 -2.99 8.30 -8.34
N ALA A 99 -1.74 8.53 -8.75
CA ALA A 99 -1.02 9.75 -8.39
C ALA A 99 -1.51 10.92 -9.25
N GLU A 100 -2.18 11.90 -8.63
CA GLU A 100 -2.72 13.07 -9.33
C GLU A 100 -1.79 14.30 -9.26
N SER A 101 -1.08 14.45 -8.14
CA SER A 101 -0.27 15.65 -7.86
C SER A 101 1.13 15.58 -8.46
N ASP A 102 1.60 14.39 -8.83
CA ASP A 102 2.95 14.21 -9.33
C ASP A 102 3.02 14.57 -10.82
N LYS A 103 3.59 15.74 -11.15
CA LYS A 103 3.77 16.18 -12.55
C LYS A 103 4.59 15.18 -13.38
N THR A 104 5.46 14.41 -12.73
CA THR A 104 6.26 13.38 -13.40
C THR A 104 5.43 12.12 -13.63
N CYS A 105 4.54 11.77 -12.72
CA CYS A 105 3.77 10.52 -12.78
C CYS A 105 2.26 10.73 -12.86
N SER A 106 1.82 11.83 -13.47
CA SER A 106 0.40 12.13 -13.60
C SER A 106 -0.29 11.01 -14.39
N ASN A 107 -1.40 10.49 -13.86
CA ASN A 107 -2.14 9.36 -14.43
C ASN A 107 -1.40 8.01 -14.36
N VAL A 108 -0.36 7.89 -13.54
CA VAL A 108 0.22 6.59 -13.21
C VAL A 108 -0.54 6.00 -12.01
N GLY A 109 -1.05 4.80 -12.21
CA GLY A 109 -1.80 4.04 -11.23
C GLY A 109 -0.99 2.89 -10.66
N LEU A 110 -0.91 2.81 -9.33
CA LEU A 110 -0.27 1.71 -8.60
C LEU A 110 -1.34 0.72 -8.13
N TRP A 111 -1.30 -0.49 -8.65
CA TRP A 111 -2.30 -1.50 -8.33
C TRP A 111 -2.00 -2.25 -7.03
N ALA A 112 -3.06 -2.65 -6.35
CA ALA A 112 -2.99 -3.39 -5.10
C ALA A 112 -4.28 -4.22 -4.87
N HIS A 113 -4.30 -4.94 -3.75
CA HIS A 113 -5.41 -5.74 -3.28
C HIS A 113 -6.11 -5.03 -2.12
N ARG A 114 -7.41 -4.76 -2.25
CA ARG A 114 -8.24 -4.17 -1.18
C ARG A 114 -8.16 -4.99 0.09
N ALA A 115 -8.23 -6.32 -0.02
CA ALA A 115 -8.17 -7.23 1.13
C ALA A 115 -6.90 -7.05 1.99
N ILE A 116 -5.77 -6.66 1.39
CA ILE A 116 -4.52 -6.39 2.11
C ILE A 116 -4.54 -4.98 2.68
N LEU A 117 -4.91 -3.98 1.86
CA LEU A 117 -4.91 -2.58 2.25
C LEU A 117 -5.92 -2.27 3.37
N SER A 118 -7.09 -2.90 3.36
CA SER A 118 -8.15 -2.75 4.37
C SER A 118 -7.74 -3.13 5.80
N ARG A 119 -6.58 -3.79 5.97
CA ARG A 119 -5.99 -4.05 7.29
C ARG A 119 -5.51 -2.77 7.99
N TYR A 120 -5.31 -1.69 7.23
CA TYR A 120 -4.81 -0.42 7.73
C TYR A 120 -5.89 0.65 7.62
N LYS A 121 -6.18 1.32 8.75
CA LYS A 121 -7.33 2.22 8.87
C LYS A 121 -7.34 3.35 7.83
N GLY A 122 -6.19 3.92 7.50
CA GLY A 122 -6.12 5.01 6.52
C GLY A 122 -6.43 4.55 5.09
N PHE A 123 -5.96 3.35 4.71
CA PHE A 123 -6.32 2.76 3.42
C PHE A 123 -7.79 2.35 3.38
N GLU A 124 -8.32 1.72 4.44
CA GLU A 124 -9.73 1.35 4.52
C GLU A 124 -10.65 2.57 4.36
N ASN A 125 -10.33 3.68 5.03
CA ASN A 125 -11.07 4.93 4.88
C ASN A 125 -11.02 5.47 3.44
N ALA A 126 -9.86 5.37 2.77
CA ALA A 126 -9.70 5.79 1.38
C ALA A 126 -10.54 4.90 0.43
N ILE A 127 -10.53 3.59 0.65
CA ILE A 127 -11.36 2.61 -0.09
C ILE A 127 -12.85 2.92 0.09
N GLN A 128 -13.31 3.10 1.32
CA GLN A 128 -14.72 3.43 1.59
C GLN A 128 -15.14 4.76 0.98
N THR A 129 -14.25 5.75 0.99
CA THR A 129 -14.50 7.06 0.37
C THR A 129 -14.65 6.92 -1.15
N ALA A 130 -13.78 6.14 -1.80
CA ALA A 130 -13.89 5.86 -3.22
C ALA A 130 -15.18 5.08 -3.57
N CYS A 131 -15.54 4.08 -2.76
CA CYS A 131 -16.80 3.34 -2.94
C CYS A 131 -18.04 4.25 -2.82
N LYS A 132 -18.07 5.17 -1.85
CA LYS A 132 -19.18 6.12 -1.71
C LYS A 132 -19.32 7.04 -2.92
N ARG A 133 -18.19 7.50 -3.49
CA ARG A 133 -18.18 8.32 -4.71
C ARG A 133 -18.75 7.55 -5.91
N LEU A 134 -18.40 6.27 -6.05
CA LEU A 134 -18.96 5.41 -7.10
C LEU A 134 -20.49 5.29 -6.98
N SER A 135 -21.01 5.11 -5.77
CA SER A 135 -22.46 4.99 -5.54
C SER A 135 -23.21 6.29 -5.86
N SER A 136 -22.68 7.46 -5.48
CA SER A 136 -23.35 8.75 -5.75
C SER A 136 -23.46 9.08 -7.23
N THR A 137 -22.44 8.77 -8.04
CA THR A 137 -22.48 9.09 -9.48
C THR A 137 -23.50 8.25 -10.25
N SER A 138 -23.81 7.04 -9.78
CA SER A 138 -24.83 6.20 -10.39
C SER A 138 -26.24 6.77 -10.24
N GLU A 139 -26.54 7.44 -9.13
CA GLU A 139 -27.86 8.02 -8.87
C GLU A 139 -28.13 9.25 -9.75
N ASP A 140 -27.11 10.08 -9.98
CA ASP A 140 -27.23 11.27 -10.83
C ASP A 140 -27.44 10.91 -12.31
N MET A 141 -26.79 9.85 -12.80
CA MET A 141 -26.98 9.36 -14.17
C MET A 141 -28.40 8.81 -14.41
N ALA A 142 -28.96 8.10 -13.43
CA ALA A 142 -30.31 7.53 -13.55
C ALA A 142 -31.41 8.61 -13.61
N LYS A 143 -31.17 9.79 -13.02
CA LYS A 143 -32.14 10.89 -13.00
C LYS A 143 -32.20 11.66 -14.33
N LEU A 144 -31.15 11.60 -15.13
CA LEU A 144 -31.08 12.27 -16.44
C LEU A 144 -31.76 11.47 -17.57
N THR A 145 -32.18 10.22 -17.32
CA THR A 145 -32.79 9.35 -18.34
C THR A 145 -34.32 9.27 -18.31
N ILE A 146 -34.99 9.96 -17.38
CA ILE A 146 -36.46 10.01 -17.29
C ILE A 146 -36.96 11.30 -17.96
N GLY A 147 -36.99 11.29 -19.29
CA GLY A 147 -37.63 12.32 -20.12
C GLY A 147 -38.50 11.66 -21.18
N ASP A 148 -39.82 11.71 -20.98
CA ASP A 148 -40.94 11.44 -21.90
C ASP A 148 -40.74 10.37 -23.00
N GLY A 149 -41.19 9.14 -22.71
CA GLY A 149 -41.36 8.12 -23.72
C GLY A 149 -42.08 6.88 -23.20
N ASP A 150 -43.40 6.84 -23.37
CA ASP A 150 -44.24 5.67 -23.15
C ASP A 150 -43.73 4.45 -23.93
N SER A 151 -43.04 3.53 -23.27
CA SER A 151 -42.84 2.15 -23.77
C SER A 151 -42.42 1.23 -22.62
N SER A 152 -43.38 0.42 -22.21
CA SER A 152 -43.26 -0.64 -21.22
C SER A 152 -42.36 -1.78 -21.71
N SER A 153 -41.10 -1.82 -21.28
CA SER A 153 -40.31 -3.06 -21.25
C SER A 153 -39.48 -3.15 -19.96
N SER A 154 -40.05 -3.81 -18.95
CA SER A 154 -39.37 -4.09 -17.69
C SER A 154 -38.31 -5.18 -17.89
N THR A 155 -37.09 -4.78 -18.21
CA THR A 155 -35.96 -5.72 -18.22
C THR A 155 -35.29 -5.64 -16.86
N THR A 156 -35.59 -6.60 -15.98
CA THR A 156 -34.91 -6.77 -14.69
C THR A 156 -33.46 -7.21 -14.93
N VAL A 157 -32.54 -6.26 -14.99
CA VAL A 157 -31.10 -6.53 -14.98
C VAL A 157 -30.73 -6.93 -13.55
N GLN A 158 -30.54 -8.23 -13.30
CA GLN A 158 -29.91 -8.72 -12.08
C GLN A 158 -28.44 -8.28 -12.09
N GLY A 159 -28.18 -7.15 -11.43
CA GLY A 159 -26.90 -6.45 -11.43
C GLY A 159 -25.90 -7.05 -10.44
N ASP A 160 -25.31 -8.19 -10.80
CA ASP A 160 -24.17 -8.77 -10.08
C ASP A 160 -22.84 -8.62 -10.85
N ASP A 161 -22.89 -8.08 -12.07
CA ASP A 161 -21.77 -8.16 -13.00
C ASP A 161 -21.15 -6.79 -13.32
N ILE A 162 -19.86 -6.70 -13.01
CA ILE A 162 -18.88 -5.71 -13.48
C ILE A 162 -18.84 -4.42 -12.65
N LEU A 163 -18.59 -4.55 -11.34
CA LEU A 163 -17.84 -3.51 -10.64
C LEU A 163 -16.41 -3.54 -11.15
N GLY A 164 -16.08 -2.56 -11.99
CA GLY A 164 -14.71 -2.32 -12.44
C GLY A 164 -13.76 -2.07 -11.27
N PRO A 165 -12.46 -1.97 -11.56
CA PRO A 165 -11.45 -1.72 -10.55
C PRO A 165 -11.70 -0.41 -9.79
N LEU A 166 -11.48 -0.41 -8.48
CA LEU A 166 -11.66 0.77 -7.64
C LEU A 166 -10.49 1.74 -7.83
N LEU A 167 -10.76 2.98 -8.22
CA LEU A 167 -9.73 4.01 -8.35
C LEU A 167 -9.70 4.90 -7.09
N ILE A 168 -8.52 5.08 -6.52
CA ILE A 168 -8.30 5.92 -5.33
C ILE A 168 -7.29 7.03 -5.70
N PRO A 169 -7.71 8.30 -5.74
CA PRO A 169 -6.78 9.39 -5.99
C PRO A 169 -5.83 9.60 -4.80
N VAL A 170 -4.56 9.82 -5.10
CA VAL A 170 -3.51 10.11 -4.12
C VAL A 170 -2.82 11.41 -4.49
N GLU A 171 -3.05 12.43 -3.66
CA GLU A 171 -2.53 13.79 -3.88
C GLU A 171 -1.31 14.10 -2.99
N ARG A 172 -1.15 13.38 -1.87
CA ARG A 172 -0.20 13.79 -0.80
C ARG A 172 1.19 13.18 -0.92
N PHE A 173 1.33 12.10 -1.68
CA PHE A 173 2.54 11.28 -1.69
C PHE A 173 3.02 11.04 -3.11
N THR A 174 4.33 11.05 -3.28
CA THR A 174 4.95 10.66 -4.55
C THR A 174 4.72 9.18 -4.82
N LEU A 175 4.73 8.79 -6.10
CA LEU A 175 4.60 7.39 -6.48
C LEU A 175 5.71 6.52 -5.86
N ALA A 176 6.93 7.05 -5.76
CA ALA A 176 8.06 6.39 -5.11
C ALA A 176 7.75 6.03 -3.65
N THR A 177 7.19 6.97 -2.88
CA THR A 177 6.80 6.76 -1.48
C THR A 177 5.73 5.68 -1.36
N LEU A 178 4.75 5.68 -2.27
CA LEU A 178 3.71 4.65 -2.30
C LEU A 178 4.26 3.27 -2.64
N CYS A 179 5.20 3.15 -3.57
CA CYS A 179 5.84 1.88 -3.89
C CYS A 179 6.56 1.30 -2.68
N VAL A 180 7.38 2.10 -2.00
CA VAL A 180 8.09 1.68 -0.78
C VAL A 180 7.11 1.28 0.32
N LEU A 181 6.06 2.07 0.55
CA LEU A 181 5.03 1.79 1.53
C LEU A 181 4.28 0.49 1.22
N LEU A 182 3.84 0.28 -0.03
CA LEU A 182 3.14 -0.94 -0.42
C LEU A 182 4.03 -2.16 -0.32
N ARG A 183 5.30 -2.06 -0.71
CA ARG A 183 6.24 -3.16 -0.53
C ARG A 183 6.33 -3.58 0.94
N TYR A 184 6.43 -2.62 1.86
CA TYR A 184 6.42 -2.91 3.29
C TYR A 184 5.11 -3.57 3.72
N VAL A 185 3.95 -3.06 3.31
CA VAL A 185 2.64 -3.63 3.64
C VAL A 185 2.51 -5.10 3.19
N TYR A 186 3.13 -5.47 2.07
CA TYR A 186 3.05 -6.82 1.53
C TYR A 186 4.08 -7.78 2.13
N THR A 187 5.26 -7.29 2.52
CA THR A 187 6.41 -8.15 2.86
C THR A 187 6.99 -7.93 4.24
N GLY A 188 6.63 -6.85 4.92
CA GLY A 188 7.29 -6.38 6.14
C GLY A 188 8.74 -5.91 5.94
N GLN A 189 9.25 -5.89 4.70
CA GLN A 189 10.60 -5.46 4.38
C GLN A 189 10.63 -4.03 3.87
N ILE A 190 11.65 -3.28 4.29
CA ILE A 190 11.88 -1.90 3.84
C ILE A 190 13.04 -1.88 2.86
N ASN A 191 12.80 -1.30 1.69
CA ASN A 191 13.84 -0.76 0.83
C ASN A 191 13.40 0.65 0.44
N LEU A 192 14.21 1.66 0.76
CA LEU A 192 13.92 3.06 0.44
C LEU A 192 14.01 3.37 -1.06
N SER A 193 14.66 2.48 -1.83
CA SER A 193 14.68 2.59 -3.28
C SER A 193 13.38 2.04 -3.87
N ALA A 194 12.71 2.85 -4.69
CA ALA A 194 11.43 2.49 -5.31
C ALA A 194 11.64 1.50 -6.47
N GLU A 195 11.50 0.21 -6.18
CA GLU A 195 11.57 -0.88 -7.17
C GLU A 195 10.21 -1.17 -7.80
N THR A 196 9.75 -0.25 -8.64
CA THR A 196 8.47 -0.32 -9.38
C THR A 196 8.30 -1.53 -10.31
N ASN A 197 9.37 -2.18 -10.78
CA ASN A 197 9.29 -3.42 -11.55
C ASN A 197 8.67 -4.58 -10.76
N LYS A 198 8.55 -4.41 -9.44
CA LYS A 198 7.89 -5.35 -8.54
C LYS A 198 6.42 -5.02 -8.28
N HIS A 199 5.88 -3.99 -8.93
CA HIS A 199 4.50 -3.55 -8.76
C HIS A 199 3.73 -3.65 -10.08
N ALA A 200 2.47 -4.04 -9.98
CA ALA A 200 1.52 -3.86 -11.07
C ALA A 200 1.22 -2.36 -11.22
N ILE A 201 1.61 -1.80 -12.37
CA ILE A 201 1.45 -0.38 -12.69
C ILE A 201 0.61 -0.27 -13.95
N SER A 202 -0.37 0.65 -13.95
CA SER A 202 -1.04 1.08 -15.17
C SER A 202 -0.60 2.49 -15.54
N MET A 203 -0.39 2.68 -16.83
CA MET A 203 -0.35 4.00 -17.45
C MET A 203 -1.57 4.12 -18.34
N THR A 204 -2.26 5.25 -18.27
CA THR A 204 -3.30 5.60 -19.23
C THR A 204 -2.79 6.75 -20.08
N GLU A 205 -2.81 6.58 -21.42
CA GLU A 205 -2.44 7.66 -22.36
C GLU A 205 -3.47 8.78 -22.37
N SER A 206 -4.72 8.46 -22.01
CA SER A 206 -5.77 9.42 -21.72
C SER A 206 -5.62 9.88 -20.28
N THR A 207 -5.78 11.19 -20.04
CA THR A 207 -6.06 11.74 -18.72
C THR A 207 -7.09 10.82 -18.07
N LEU A 208 -6.79 10.26 -16.89
CA LEU A 208 -7.82 9.71 -16.03
C LEU A 208 -8.62 10.91 -15.53
N THR A 209 -9.40 11.55 -16.41
CA THR A 209 -10.37 12.52 -15.99
C THR A 209 -11.35 11.74 -15.13
N LEU A 210 -11.22 11.93 -13.82
CA LEU A 210 -12.17 11.50 -12.81
C LEU A 210 -13.50 12.28 -12.95
N GLU A 211 -13.90 12.63 -14.18
CA GLU A 211 -15.19 13.23 -14.51
C GLU A 211 -16.07 12.10 -15.06
N GLY A 212 -16.90 11.51 -14.19
CA GLY A 212 -17.99 10.63 -14.61
C GLY A 212 -17.63 9.16 -14.86
N ILE A 213 -16.93 8.53 -13.92
CA ILE A 213 -16.89 7.08 -13.61
C ILE A 213 -17.43 6.13 -14.71
N THR A 214 -16.62 5.86 -15.73
CA THR A 214 -16.68 4.60 -16.50
C THR A 214 -15.26 4.21 -16.91
N SER A 215 -14.51 3.54 -16.02
CA SER A 215 -13.17 3.05 -16.37
C SER A 215 -13.26 1.72 -17.13
N ARG A 216 -13.32 1.78 -18.46
CA ARG A 216 -12.68 0.74 -19.29
C ARG A 216 -11.17 0.96 -19.23
N CYS A 217 -10.54 0.61 -18.12
CA CYS A 217 -9.08 0.53 -18.05
C CYS A 217 -8.62 -0.72 -18.82
N LYS A 218 -8.46 -0.60 -20.14
CA LYS A 218 -7.70 -1.56 -20.96
C LYS A 218 -7.12 -0.85 -22.19
N GLU A 219 -5.91 -0.36 -22.03
CA GLU A 219 -4.75 -0.95 -22.69
C GLU A 219 -3.59 -0.78 -21.71
N SER A 220 -3.22 -1.87 -21.03
CA SER A 220 -1.93 -1.95 -20.33
C SER A 220 -0.89 -1.75 -21.41
N VAL A 221 -0.33 -0.54 -21.49
CA VAL A 221 0.79 -0.33 -22.39
C VAL A 221 1.90 -1.22 -21.85
N ARG A 222 2.29 -2.23 -22.62
CA ARG A 222 3.45 -3.09 -22.38
C ARG A 222 4.77 -2.32 -22.53
N TRP A 223 4.72 -0.99 -22.56
CA TRP A 223 5.85 -0.14 -22.31
C TRP A 223 6.14 -0.20 -20.83
N HIS A 224 7.29 -0.76 -20.48
CA HIS A 224 7.82 -0.58 -19.14
C HIS A 224 8.28 0.88 -19.08
N PRO A 225 7.67 1.77 -18.28
CA PRO A 225 8.19 3.12 -18.08
C PRO A 225 9.58 3.13 -17.47
N LEU A 226 10.28 1.98 -17.35
CA LEU A 226 11.51 1.72 -16.61
C LEU A 226 12.37 0.62 -17.26
N GLY A 227 12.35 0.50 -18.60
CA GLY A 227 13.50 -0.09 -19.28
C GLY A 227 14.80 0.61 -18.83
N THR A 228 15.97 0.00 -19.04
CA THR A 228 17.27 0.64 -18.76
C THR A 228 17.40 2.05 -19.36
N ASP A 229 16.58 2.36 -20.36
CA ASP A 229 16.52 3.62 -21.10
C ASP A 229 15.42 4.56 -20.59
N SER A 230 14.85 4.30 -19.42
CA SER A 230 13.77 5.15 -18.90
C SER A 230 14.26 6.48 -18.35
N PRO A 231 13.54 7.57 -18.67
CA PRO A 231 13.78 8.88 -18.06
C PRO A 231 13.33 8.95 -16.59
N TRP A 232 12.53 8.01 -16.10
CA TRP A 232 11.89 8.06 -14.78
C TRP A 232 12.74 7.41 -13.69
N LYS A 233 13.90 7.98 -13.37
CA LYS A 233 14.63 7.56 -12.16
C LYS A 233 13.96 8.20 -10.94
N PHE A 234 13.18 7.41 -10.20
CA PHE A 234 12.65 7.85 -8.92
C PHE A 234 13.81 8.19 -7.98
N LYS A 235 13.70 9.36 -7.33
CA LYS A 235 14.56 9.67 -6.20
C LYS A 235 14.27 8.67 -5.09
N ASP A 236 15.32 8.25 -4.38
CA ASP A 236 15.16 7.43 -3.18
C ASP A 236 14.28 8.15 -2.15
N VAL A 237 13.40 7.37 -1.51
CA VAL A 237 12.46 7.86 -0.52
C VAL A 237 13.20 8.09 0.79
N THR A 238 13.02 9.26 1.40
CA THR A 238 13.58 9.55 2.71
C THR A 238 12.76 8.89 3.82
N TRP A 239 13.39 8.60 4.96
CA TRP A 239 12.67 8.12 6.15
C TRP A 239 11.56 9.07 6.60
N GLY A 240 11.75 10.38 6.41
CA GLY A 240 10.74 11.40 6.71
C GLY A 240 9.50 11.32 5.81
N GLU A 241 9.69 11.13 4.51
CA GLU A 241 8.57 10.95 3.56
C GLU A 241 7.78 9.67 3.90
N LEU A 242 8.49 8.56 4.16
CA LEU A 242 7.87 7.29 4.53
C LEU A 242 7.17 7.36 5.90
N LEU A 243 7.71 8.12 6.85
CA LEU A 243 7.10 8.37 8.16
C LEU A 243 5.73 9.06 8.00
N VAL A 244 5.66 10.13 7.21
CA VAL A 244 4.40 10.85 6.99
C VAL A 244 3.37 9.97 6.29
N ALA A 245 3.80 9.15 5.33
CA ALA A 245 2.90 8.23 4.62
C ALA A 245 2.39 7.10 5.53
N SER A 246 3.27 6.48 6.31
CA SER A 246 2.90 5.41 7.25
C SER A 246 1.94 5.89 8.35
N ASP A 247 2.16 7.10 8.89
CA ASP A 247 1.21 7.72 9.83
C ASP A 247 -0.16 7.97 9.18
N TYR A 248 -0.17 8.55 7.97
CA TYR A 248 -1.42 8.85 7.25
C TYR A 248 -2.25 7.61 6.94
N TYR A 249 -1.60 6.52 6.47
CA TYR A 249 -2.29 5.28 6.14
C TYR A 249 -2.51 4.36 7.35
N GLY A 250 -1.93 4.67 8.50
CA GLY A 250 -2.09 3.90 9.75
C GLY A 250 -1.25 2.63 9.82
N VAL A 251 -0.06 2.62 9.21
CA VAL A 251 0.93 1.54 9.28
C VAL A 251 1.84 1.80 10.50
N LEU A 252 1.36 1.48 11.70
CA LEU A 252 1.91 1.95 12.98
C LEU A 252 3.30 1.39 13.33
N ASP A 253 3.57 0.14 12.96
CA ASP A 253 4.86 -0.52 13.10
C ASP A 253 5.92 0.16 12.21
N LEU A 254 5.58 0.41 10.94
CA LEU A 254 6.43 1.17 10.03
C LEU A 254 6.67 2.60 10.53
N LYS A 255 5.62 3.28 10.99
CA LYS A 255 5.73 4.62 11.58
C LYS A 255 6.77 4.63 12.70
N THR A 256 6.66 3.70 13.64
CA THR A 256 7.57 3.59 14.80
C THR A 256 9.01 3.36 14.35
N LEU A 257 9.21 2.50 13.35
CA LEU A 257 10.52 2.24 12.76
C LEU A 257 11.08 3.50 12.08
N CYS A 258 10.29 4.18 11.25
CA CYS A 258 10.70 5.43 10.61
C CYS A 258 11.02 6.54 11.63
N GLU A 259 10.26 6.66 12.73
CA GLU A 259 10.61 7.60 13.80
C GLU A 259 11.99 7.30 14.39
N SER A 260 12.29 6.02 14.64
CA SER A 260 13.60 5.61 15.16
C SER A 260 14.72 5.94 14.19
N GLU A 261 14.54 5.67 12.89
CA GLU A 261 15.54 5.95 11.85
C GLU A 261 15.74 7.44 11.59
N VAL A 262 14.68 8.24 11.65
CA VAL A 262 14.82 9.72 11.58
C VAL A 262 15.62 10.22 12.78
N ILE A 263 15.36 9.71 13.99
CA ILE A 263 16.09 10.12 15.20
C ILE A 263 17.55 9.67 15.15
N SER A 264 17.84 8.45 14.71
CA SER A 264 19.20 7.91 14.64
C SER A 264 20.07 8.64 13.60
N SER A 265 19.46 9.14 12.53
CA SER A 265 20.15 9.87 11.45
C SER A 265 20.31 11.38 11.70
N MET A 266 19.74 11.91 12.79
CA MET A 266 19.92 13.32 13.15
C MET A 266 21.39 13.63 13.48
N ASN A 267 21.89 14.71 12.90
CA ASN A 267 23.22 15.24 13.18
C ASN A 267 23.19 16.78 13.20
N GLN A 268 24.33 17.40 13.49
CA GLN A 268 24.42 18.85 13.61
C GLN A 268 24.01 19.62 12.35
N SER A 269 24.21 19.06 11.15
CA SER A 269 23.83 19.75 9.91
C SER A 269 22.36 19.55 9.53
N SER A 270 21.71 18.46 9.97
CA SER A 270 20.33 18.12 9.59
C SER A 270 19.29 18.36 10.68
N VAL A 271 19.69 18.52 11.95
CA VAL A 271 18.75 18.54 13.09
C VAL A 271 17.73 19.68 13.02
N VAL A 272 18.15 20.86 12.59
CA VAL A 272 17.26 22.03 12.49
C VAL A 272 16.25 21.83 11.37
N GLU A 273 16.71 21.37 10.20
CA GLU A 273 15.81 21.02 9.09
C GLU A 273 14.81 19.93 9.51
N THR A 274 15.28 18.88 10.17
CA THR A 274 14.44 17.77 10.66
C THR A 274 13.38 18.27 11.66
N LEU A 275 13.75 19.17 12.57
CA LEU A 275 12.82 19.77 13.53
C LEU A 275 11.66 20.49 12.83
N PHE A 276 11.97 21.29 11.80
CA PHE A 276 10.98 22.09 11.10
C PHE A 276 10.14 21.27 10.10
N THR A 277 10.76 20.34 9.38
CA THR A 277 10.09 19.55 8.34
C THR A 277 9.23 18.42 8.91
N ILE A 278 9.72 17.75 9.95
CA ILE A 278 9.11 16.54 10.52
C ILE A 278 8.76 16.74 11.99
N GLY A 279 9.66 17.33 12.80
CA GLY A 279 9.48 17.48 14.24
C GLY A 279 8.18 18.20 14.61
N CYS A 280 7.73 19.20 13.86
CA CYS A 280 6.45 19.87 14.09
C CYS A 280 5.22 18.94 14.07
N LYS A 281 5.31 17.76 13.43
CA LYS A 281 4.21 16.79 13.30
C LYS A 281 4.36 15.59 14.24
N PHE A 282 5.58 15.32 14.72
CA PHE A 282 5.90 14.12 15.49
C PHE A 282 6.65 14.52 16.78
N ASP A 283 5.93 14.49 17.91
CA ASP A 283 6.44 14.99 19.19
C ASP A 283 7.73 14.31 19.65
N LYS A 284 7.86 12.99 19.44
CA LYS A 284 9.08 12.25 19.78
C LYS A 284 10.30 12.79 19.02
N ILE A 285 10.13 13.07 17.74
CA ILE A 285 11.18 13.65 16.87
C ILE A 285 11.48 15.08 17.31
N LYS A 286 10.44 15.88 17.61
CA LYS A 286 10.59 17.25 18.15
C LYS A 286 11.42 17.26 19.43
N GLU A 287 11.11 16.40 20.38
CA GLU A 287 11.82 16.32 21.65
C GLU A 287 13.28 15.92 21.46
N CYS A 288 13.55 14.89 20.66
CA CYS A 288 14.91 14.46 20.34
C CYS A 288 15.69 15.56 19.64
N ALA A 289 15.10 16.22 18.63
CA ALA A 289 15.76 17.31 17.90
C ALA A 289 16.05 18.51 18.80
N LEU A 290 15.10 18.94 19.65
CA LEU A 290 15.32 20.03 20.60
C LEU A 290 16.42 19.68 21.61
N ASN A 291 16.43 18.45 22.13
CA ASN A 291 17.48 18.01 23.06
C ASN A 291 18.86 17.98 22.37
N HIS A 292 18.91 17.54 21.12
CA HIS A 292 20.13 17.54 20.32
C HIS A 292 20.62 18.96 20.04
N ILE A 293 19.72 19.90 19.74
CA ILE A 293 20.05 21.33 19.55
C ILE A 293 20.61 21.93 20.85
N VAL A 294 19.95 21.69 21.99
CA VAL A 294 20.37 22.21 23.30
C VAL A 294 21.73 21.63 23.71
N GLY A 295 21.96 20.33 23.46
CA GLY A 295 23.23 19.67 23.75
C GLY A 295 24.39 20.16 22.88
N ASN A 296 24.11 20.62 21.67
CA ASN A 296 25.11 21.10 20.70
C ASN A 296 25.04 22.62 20.47
N MET A 297 24.43 23.37 21.39
CA MET A 297 24.09 24.78 21.17
C MET A 297 25.33 25.64 20.87
N ALA A 298 26.47 25.38 21.53
CA ALA A 298 27.72 26.10 21.28
C ALA A 298 28.25 25.92 19.85
N THR A 299 27.99 24.76 19.24
CA THR A 299 28.42 24.45 17.86
C THR A 299 27.40 24.92 16.83
N LEU A 300 26.10 24.81 17.15
CA LEU A 300 25.00 25.19 16.24
C LEU A 300 24.77 26.70 16.19
N PHE A 301 25.12 27.44 17.25
CA PHE A 301 25.01 28.89 17.34
C PHE A 301 26.42 29.51 17.43
N PRO A 302 27.27 29.37 16.39
CA PRO A 302 28.54 30.07 16.37
C PRO A 302 28.29 31.59 16.38
N GLU A 303 29.21 32.35 16.96
CA GLU A 303 29.04 33.78 17.24
C GLU A 303 28.35 34.54 16.09
N GLY A 304 27.15 35.05 16.38
CA GLY A 304 26.37 35.88 15.46
C GLY A 304 25.54 35.13 14.41
N LYS A 305 25.51 33.79 14.40
CA LYS A 305 24.65 33.02 13.47
C LYS A 305 23.46 32.39 14.18
N ASP A 306 22.28 32.72 13.70
CA ASP A 306 21.03 32.07 14.09
C ASP A 306 20.76 30.85 13.18
N PRO A 307 20.81 29.61 13.73
CA PRO A 307 20.50 28.41 12.97
C PRO A 307 19.03 28.34 12.51
N PHE A 308 18.14 29.13 13.10
CA PHE A 308 16.71 29.19 12.77
C PHE A 308 16.41 30.20 11.64
N SER A 309 17.41 30.97 11.19
CA SER A 309 17.24 32.06 10.23
C SER A 309 16.61 31.64 8.90
N LEU A 310 16.86 30.41 8.43
CA LEU A 310 16.26 29.83 7.22
C LEU A 310 14.75 29.57 7.36
N TYR A 311 14.24 29.51 8.60
CA TYR A 311 12.86 29.17 8.93
C TYR A 311 12.13 30.33 9.59
N LYS A 312 12.63 31.57 9.49
CA LYS A 312 12.03 32.77 10.11
C LYS A 312 10.54 32.96 9.79
N ASP A 313 10.11 32.53 8.60
CA ASP A 313 8.73 32.66 8.11
C ASP A 313 7.85 31.45 8.49
N HIS A 314 8.43 30.41 9.12
CA HIS A 314 7.69 29.26 9.59
C HIS A 314 6.86 29.62 10.83
N PRO A 315 5.56 29.27 10.90
CA PRO A 315 4.67 29.71 11.98
C PRO A 315 5.12 29.28 13.38
N MET A 316 5.87 28.18 13.47
CA MET A 316 6.40 27.64 14.74
C MET A 316 7.83 28.10 15.05
N CYS A 317 8.45 28.96 14.24
CA CYS A 317 9.86 29.29 14.39
C CYS A 317 10.15 29.98 15.73
N HIS A 318 9.35 31.01 16.05
CA HIS A 318 9.47 31.72 17.32
C HIS A 318 9.28 30.79 18.53
N ASP A 319 8.23 29.95 18.50
CA ASP A 319 7.91 29.03 19.58
C ASP A 319 9.02 28.00 19.81
N LEU A 320 9.56 27.43 18.72
CA LEU A 320 10.66 26.47 18.79
C LEU A 320 11.97 27.11 19.28
N LEU A 321 12.25 28.34 18.87
CA LEU A 321 13.40 29.09 19.37
C LEU A 321 13.27 29.36 20.88
N VAL A 322 12.14 29.90 21.32
CA VAL A 322 11.87 30.16 22.74
C VAL A 322 11.93 28.87 23.55
N GLU A 323 11.36 27.78 23.05
CA GLU A 323 11.42 26.48 23.70
C GLU A 323 12.85 25.95 23.82
N SER A 324 13.68 26.10 22.78
CA SER A 324 15.09 25.70 22.83
C SER A 324 15.87 26.47 23.90
N ILE A 325 15.65 27.78 24.03
CA ILE A 325 16.26 28.62 25.06
C ILE A 325 15.77 28.21 26.45
N ARG A 326 14.46 28.00 26.63
CA ARG A 326 13.87 27.55 27.91
C ARG A 326 14.48 26.22 28.36
N ARG A 327 14.64 25.26 27.45
CA ARG A 327 15.27 23.96 27.75
C ARG A 327 16.73 24.11 28.12
N LYS A 328 17.48 25.01 27.46
CA LYS A 328 18.86 25.28 27.83
C LYS A 328 18.99 25.84 29.24
N VAL A 329 18.10 26.76 29.63
CA VAL A 329 18.10 27.36 30.98
C VAL A 329 17.74 26.32 32.05
N LYS A 330 16.81 25.39 31.78
CA LYS A 330 16.42 24.33 32.73
C LYS A 330 17.44 23.20 32.89
N GLY A 331 18.28 22.97 31.88
CA GLY A 331 19.26 21.89 31.85
C GLY A 331 20.61 22.25 32.48
N ASN A 332 20.80 23.51 32.90
CA ASN A 332 21.95 24.01 33.65
C ASN A 332 21.55 24.21 35.12
#